data_AF-A0A0C5XAD1-F1
#
_entry.id   AF-A0A0C5XAD1-F1
#
_cell.length_a   1.000
_cell.length_b   1.000
_cell.length_c   1.000
_cell.angle_alpha   90.00
_cell.angle_beta   90.00
_cell.angle_gamma   90.00
#
_symmetry.space_group_name_H-M   'P 1'
#
loop_
_entity.id
_entity.type
_entity.pdbx_description
1 polymer ?
#
loop_
_entity_poly.entity_id
_entity_poly.type
_entity_poly.pdbx_seq_one_letter_code
_entity_poly.pdbx_strand_id
1 'polypeptide(L)' 'MSSEPSDGQAALDRWITSGGHWEVVGQHDGTATVALLTCDGGQEMDRVTLPVAALPAH' A
#
# COMPACT_ATOMS: atom_id res chain seq x y z
N MET A 1 21.55 10.54 4.14
CA MET A 1 20.59 9.58 4.71
C MET A 1 19.57 9.31 3.62
N SER A 2 19.70 8.18 2.94
CA SER A 2 18.71 7.74 1.95
C SER A 2 17.39 7.56 2.68
N SER A 3 16.35 8.23 2.21
CA SER A 3 14.99 7.85 2.56
C SER A 3 14.76 6.50 1.87
N GLU A 4 15.16 5.41 2.53
CA GLU A 4 14.80 4.08 2.06
C GLU A 4 13.27 4.06 1.97
N PRO A 5 12.68 3.63 0.83
CA PRO A 5 11.23 3.50 0.77
C PRO A 5 10.84 2.62 1.94
N SER A 6 9.91 3.10 2.76
CA SER A 6 9.41 2.31 3.88
C SER A 6 8.96 0.95 3.33
N ASP A 7 9.24 -0.14 4.06
CA ASP A 7 8.93 -1.51 3.63
C ASP A 7 7.51 -1.65 3.04
N GLY A 8 6.53 -0.95 3.61
CA GLY A 8 5.17 -0.87 3.09
C GLY A 8 5.01 -0.26 1.69
N GLN A 9 5.83 0.73 1.30
CA GLN A 9 5.81 1.29 -0.06
C GLN A 9 6.36 0.28 -1.08
N ALA A 10 7.45 -0.41 -0.75
CA ALA A 10 8.02 -1.43 -1.62
C ALA A 10 7.08 -2.63 -1.79
N ALA A 11 6.40 -3.03 -0.71
CA ALA A 11 5.37 -4.07 -0.75
C ALA A 11 4.18 -3.66 -1.63
N LEU A 12 3.67 -2.43 -1.49
CA LEU A 12 2.56 -1.90 -2.30
C LEU A 12 2.93 -1.81 -3.79
N ASP A 13 4.10 -1.27 -4.12
CA ASP A 13 4.56 -1.15 -5.52
C ASP A 13 4.70 -2.51 -6.20
N ARG A 14 5.27 -3.49 -5.48
CA ARG A 14 5.34 -4.88 -5.95
C ARG A 14 3.95 -5.48 -6.15
N TRP A 15 3.01 -5.19 -5.26
CA TRP A 15 1.63 -5.67 -5.37
C TRP A 15 0.93 -5.12 -6.61
N ILE A 16 1.06 -3.81 -6.85
CA ILE A 16 0.53 -3.12 -8.02
C ILE A 16 1.14 -3.68 -9.30
N THR A 17 2.46 -3.85 -9.33
CA THR A 17 3.19 -4.45 -10.45
C THR A 17 2.72 -5.88 -10.74
N SER A 18 2.28 -6.61 -9.72
CA SER A 18 1.71 -7.95 -9.86
C SER A 18 0.25 -7.95 -10.35
N GLY A 19 -0.39 -6.77 -10.46
CA GLY A 19 -1.80 -6.62 -10.81
C GLY A 19 -2.77 -6.86 -9.64
N GLY A 20 -2.28 -6.83 -8.41
CA GLY A 20 -3.11 -6.99 -7.22
C GLY A 20 -3.93 -5.73 -6.93
N HIS A 21 -5.18 -5.91 -6.50
CA HIS A 21 -6.01 -4.80 -6.05
C HIS A 21 -5.54 -4.29 -4.68
N TRP A 22 -5.70 -3.01 -4.44
CA TRP A 22 -5.37 -2.40 -3.16
C TRP A 22 -6.32 -1.25 -2.89
N GLU A 23 -6.58 -0.97 -1.62
CA GLU A 23 -7.43 0.14 -1.21
C GLU A 23 -6.90 0.76 0.09
N VAL A 24 -6.99 2.09 0.18
CA VAL A 24 -6.66 2.81 1.40
C VAL A 24 -7.81 2.68 2.39
N VAL A 25 -7.61 1.90 3.45
CA VAL A 25 -8.62 1.65 4.49
C VAL A 25 -8.54 2.64 5.65
N GLY A 26 -7.46 3.41 5.74
CA GLY A 26 -7.30 4.43 6.76
C GLY A 26 -6.14 5.36 6.47
N GLN A 27 -6.26 6.62 6.88
CA GLN A 27 -5.17 7.59 6.83
C GLN A 27 -5.19 8.39 8.13
N HIS A 28 -4.04 8.48 8.80
CA HIS A 28 -3.90 9.21 10.05
C HIS A 28 -2.47 9.73 10.22
N ASP A 29 -2.34 10.97 10.70
CA ASP A 29 -1.05 11.59 11.06
C ASP A 29 0.05 11.45 9.99
N GLY A 30 -0.31 11.61 8.71
CA GLY A 30 0.62 11.49 7.58
C GLY A 30 1.00 10.05 7.20
N THR A 31 0.33 9.06 7.79
CA THR A 31 0.50 7.64 7.48
C THR A 31 -0.80 7.07 6.91
N ALA A 32 -0.70 6.30 5.84
CA ALA A 32 -1.79 5.60 5.20
C ALA A 32 -1.68 4.09 5.45
N THR A 33 -2.81 3.49 5.79
CA THR A 33 -3.00 2.04 5.89
C THR A 33 -3.68 1.56 4.61
N VAL A 34 -3.00 0.68 3.90
CA VAL A 34 -3.47 0.12 2.64
C VAL A 34 -3.73 -1.37 2.83
N ALA A 35 -4.93 -1.79 2.48
CA ALA A 35 -5.30 -3.20 2.39
C ALA A 35 -4.93 -3.70 0.99
N LEU A 36 -4.12 -4.76 0.93
CA LEU A 36 -3.82 -5.52 -0.27
C LEU A 36 -4.92 -6.55 -0.46
N LEU A 37 -5.73 -6.37 -1.49
CA LEU A 37 -6.87 -7.20 -1.82
C LEU A 37 -6.48 -8.25 -2.86
N THR A 38 -7.11 -9.43 -2.80
CA THR A 38 -7.00 -10.43 -3.87
C THR A 38 -7.29 -9.84 -5.24
N CYS A 39 -6.82 -10.50 -6.30
CA CYS A 39 -7.16 -10.14 -7.69
C CYS A 39 -8.68 -10.08 -7.93
N ASP A 40 -9.45 -10.88 -7.18
CA ASP A 40 -10.92 -10.90 -7.19
C ASP A 40 -11.57 -9.74 -6.42
N GLY A 41 -10.78 -8.93 -5.69
CA GLY A 41 -11.24 -7.74 -4.96
C GLY A 41 -12.03 -8.01 -3.68
N GLY A 42 -12.28 -9.28 -3.34
CA GLY A 42 -13.19 -9.65 -2.25
C GLY A 42 -12.54 -9.92 -0.88
N GLN A 43 -11.23 -10.21 -0.82
CA GLN A 43 -10.58 -10.61 0.43
C GLN A 43 -9.29 -9.83 0.68
N GLU A 44 -9.16 -9.27 1.89
CA GLU A 44 -7.89 -8.71 2.37
C GLU A 44 -6.88 -9.85 2.53
N MET A 45 -5.79 -9.80 1.76
CA MET A 45 -4.67 -10.75 1.85
C MET A 45 -3.63 -10.26 2.85
N ASP A 46 -3.37 -8.95 2.84
CA ASP A 46 -2.35 -8.34 3.69
C ASP A 46 -2.66 -6.85 3.90
N ARG A 47 -2.03 -6.24 4.90
CA ARG A 47 -2.21 -4.84 5.24
C ARG A 47 -0.87 -4.19 5.51
N VAL A 48 -0.56 -3.18 4.70
CA VAL A 48 0.69 -2.42 4.80
C VAL A 48 0.41 -1.00 5.27
N THR A 49 1.36 -0.47 6.05
CA THR A 49 1.29 0.90 6.56
C THR A 49 2.47 1.67 5.99
N LEU A 50 2.19 2.75 5.28
CA LEU A 50 3.20 3.57 4.59
C LEU A 50 2.84 5.05 4.72
N PRO A 51 3.81 5.98 4.60
CA PRO A 51 3.49 7.40 4.64
C PRO A 51 2.54 7.80 3.50
N VAL A 52 1.64 8.75 3.74
CA VAL A 52 0.70 9.24 2.71
C VAL A 52 1.42 9.79 1.48
N ALA A 53 2.62 10.36 1.68
CA ALA A 53 3.49 10.86 0.62
C ALA A 53 4.05 9.75 -0.29
N ALA A 54 3.97 8.49 0.14
CA ALA A 54 4.43 7.32 -0.59
C ALA A 54 3.32 6.64 -1.41
N LEU A 55 2.07 7.08 -1.30
CA LEU A 55 0.99 6.54 -2.12
C LEU A 55 1.20 6.91 -3.60
N PRO A 56 1.06 5.94 -4.52
CA PRO A 56 1.07 6.26 -5.94
C PRO A 56 -0.16 7.12 -6.29
N ALA A 57 0.03 8.10 -7.15
CA ALA A 57 -1.11 8.80 -7.76
C ALA A 57 -1.87 7.79 -8.63
N HIS A 58 -3.15 7.58 -8.32
CA HIS A 58 -4.05 6.70 -9.09
C HIS A 58 -4.13 7.14 -10.56
#